data_AF-A0A3Q0SEG2-F1
#
_entry.id   AF-A0A3Q0SEG2-F1
#
_cell.length_a   1.000
_cell.length_b   1.000
_cell.length_c   1.000
_cell.angle_alpha   90.00
_cell.angle_beta   90.00
_cell.angle_gamma   90.00
#
_symmetry.space_group_name_H-M   'P 1'
#
loop_
_entity.id
_entity.type
_entity.pdbx_description
1 polymer ?
#
loop_
_entity_poly.entity_id
_entity_poly.type
_entity_poly.pdbx_seq_one_letter_code
_entity_poly.pdbx_strand_id
1 'polypeptide(L)'
;LLKARELILARRMEGTKVLAVAETSEVPDRGGSRESSRPQSPLLPPQDDCSQRRVLYLHPDTQRWEVLTSLPEEVPAKGSGMCTLYNYLFVAGGIRGAKASDRVFCFNPLTGQWSQVRPLSQPRCQLCLVSMDGHLYAIGGECLFTVERYDPRVDRWTHVAPLPKGSFAVAHEATSCGGELFVSGGSLFYRLLPPSADEPGSQTAFADSEVIETLYY
;
A
#
# COMPACT_ATOMS: atom_id res chain seq x y z
N LEU A 1 -6.79 -21.70 -25.31
CA LEU A 1 -6.01 -20.93 -24.32
C LEU A 1 -6.81 -19.78 -23.71
N LEU A 2 -7.36 -18.84 -24.48
CA LEU A 2 -8.21 -17.74 -23.97
C LEU A 2 -9.39 -18.21 -23.10
N LYS A 3 -10.23 -19.13 -23.60
CA LYS A 3 -11.38 -19.69 -22.84
C LYS A 3 -10.99 -20.34 -21.51
N ALA A 4 -9.86 -21.06 -21.46
CA ALA A 4 -9.40 -21.70 -20.23
C ALA A 4 -8.96 -20.68 -19.18
N ARG A 5 -8.36 -19.57 -19.63
CA ARG A 5 -7.94 -18.47 -18.76
C ARG A 5 -9.12 -17.72 -18.18
N GLU A 6 -10.12 -17.38 -19.00
CA GLU A 6 -11.35 -16.75 -18.52
C GLU A 6 -12.04 -17.60 -17.48
N LEU A 7 -12.04 -18.93 -17.66
CA LEU A 7 -12.58 -19.87 -16.68
C LEU A 7 -11.80 -19.84 -15.35
N ILE A 8 -10.47 -19.77 -15.37
CA ILE A 8 -9.64 -19.67 -14.16
C ILE A 8 -9.89 -18.33 -13.46
N LEU A 9 -9.98 -17.23 -14.22
CA LEU A 9 -10.28 -15.91 -13.66
C LEU A 9 -11.69 -15.87 -13.06
N ALA A 10 -12.68 -16.41 -13.75
CA ALA A 10 -14.05 -16.52 -13.24
C ALA A 10 -14.06 -17.30 -11.91
N ARG A 11 -13.40 -18.47 -11.87
CA ARG A 11 -13.28 -19.28 -10.65
C ARG A 11 -12.58 -18.59 -9.49
N ARG A 12 -11.61 -17.72 -9.74
CA ARG A 12 -10.93 -16.94 -8.68
C ARG A 12 -11.80 -15.84 -8.09
N MET A 13 -12.78 -15.40 -8.87
CA MET A 13 -13.74 -14.36 -8.49
C MET A 13 -15.07 -14.99 -8.03
N GLU A 14 -15.17 -16.33 -8.02
CA GLU A 14 -16.24 -17.06 -7.34
C GLU A 14 -15.95 -17.01 -5.83
N GLY A 15 -16.87 -16.46 -5.05
CA GLY A 15 -16.71 -16.29 -3.61
C GLY A 15 -17.48 -15.08 -3.07
N THR A 16 -17.30 -14.81 -1.79
CA THR A 16 -17.92 -13.64 -1.14
C THR A 16 -16.96 -12.46 -1.20
N LYS A 17 -17.47 -11.30 -1.60
CA LYS A 17 -16.69 -10.06 -1.58
C LYS A 17 -16.52 -9.59 -0.14
N VAL A 18 -15.28 -9.34 0.25
CA VAL A 18 -14.93 -8.83 1.58
C VAL A 18 -14.18 -7.51 1.46
N LEU A 19 -14.41 -6.63 2.43
CA LEU A 19 -13.62 -5.41 2.61
C LEU A 19 -12.32 -5.78 3.32
N ALA A 20 -11.18 -5.28 2.83
CA ALA A 20 -9.89 -5.49 3.47
C ALA A 20 -9.19 -4.17 3.79
N VAL A 21 -8.47 -4.14 4.90
CA VAL A 21 -7.72 -2.97 5.38
C VAL A 21 -6.31 -3.42 5.74
N ALA A 22 -5.31 -2.69 5.28
CA ALA A 22 -3.93 -2.94 5.66
C ALA A 22 -3.51 -1.99 6.79
N GLU A 23 -3.04 -2.57 7.88
CA GLU A 23 -2.36 -1.88 8.96
C GLU A 23 -0.85 -1.99 8.72
N THR A 24 -0.20 -0.85 8.51
CA THR A 24 1.21 -0.74 8.11
C THR A 24 2.06 0.00 9.16
N SER A 25 1.65 -0.04 10.43
CA SER A 25 2.32 0.69 11.51
C SER A 25 3.70 0.09 11.80
N GLU A 26 4.74 0.86 11.48
CA GLU A 26 6.11 0.62 11.94
C GLU A 26 6.35 1.54 13.14
N VAL A 27 6.22 1.01 14.36
CA VAL A 27 6.66 1.75 15.56
C VAL A 27 8.18 1.82 15.50
N PRO A 28 8.80 3.02 15.41
CA PRO A 28 10.23 3.12 15.46
C PRO A 28 10.68 2.75 16.86
N ASP A 29 11.57 1.77 16.95
CA ASP A 29 12.19 1.33 18.18
C ASP A 29 12.91 2.53 18.83
N ARG A 30 12.32 3.12 19.87
CA ARG A 30 12.94 4.23 20.61
C ARG A 30 14.01 3.65 21.55
N GLY A 31 15.10 3.19 20.96
CA GLY A 31 16.37 2.99 21.67
C GLY A 31 16.95 4.34 22.07
N GLY A 32 16.57 4.84 23.26
CA GLY A 32 17.05 6.11 23.77
C GLY A 32 16.52 6.42 25.18
N SER A 33 17.28 5.99 26.17
CA SER A 33 17.10 6.22 27.61
C SER A 33 16.65 7.63 27.97
N ARG A 34 15.58 7.73 28.78
CA ARG A 34 15.41 8.72 29.85
C ARG A 34 14.37 8.20 30.83
N GLU A 35 14.85 7.69 31.96
CA GLU A 35 14.04 7.47 33.16
C GLU A 35 13.28 8.76 33.50
N SER A 36 11.96 8.72 33.39
CA SER A 36 11.10 9.73 34.03
C SER A 36 10.02 9.01 34.83
N SER A 37 10.20 9.08 36.13
CA SER A 37 9.39 8.54 37.21
C SER A 37 7.92 8.93 37.11
N ARG A 38 7.03 7.98 36.77
CA ARG A 38 5.59 7.99 37.14
C ARG A 38 5.07 6.56 37.34
N PRO A 39 4.10 6.33 38.25
CA PRO A 39 3.80 5.00 38.80
C PRO A 39 3.17 4.06 37.76
N GLN A 40 3.62 2.81 37.77
CA GLN A 40 3.19 1.73 36.87
C GLN A 40 1.70 1.40 37.06
N SER A 41 0.95 1.44 35.97
CA SER A 41 -0.34 0.76 35.84
C SER A 41 -0.12 -0.76 35.69
N PRO A 42 -1.07 -1.63 36.09
CA PRO A 42 -0.81 -3.05 36.24
C PRO A 42 -0.46 -3.71 34.91
N LEU A 43 0.56 -4.57 34.97
CA LEU A 43 1.15 -5.33 33.88
C LEU A 43 0.08 -6.11 33.10
N LEU A 44 -0.24 -5.64 31.90
CA LEU A 44 -0.81 -6.50 30.86
C LEU A 44 0.23 -7.59 30.52
N PRO A 45 -0.20 -8.82 30.17
CA PRO A 45 0.72 -9.86 29.73
C PRO A 45 1.54 -9.36 28.54
N PRO A 46 2.75 -9.90 28.29
CA PRO A 46 3.60 -9.45 27.20
C PRO A 46 2.79 -9.51 25.90
N GLN A 47 2.42 -8.33 25.38
CA GLN A 47 1.87 -8.24 24.04
C GLN A 47 3.02 -8.62 23.12
N ASP A 48 2.87 -9.69 22.34
CA ASP A 48 3.84 -10.07 21.32
C ASP A 48 4.17 -8.84 20.48
N ASP A 49 5.38 -8.33 20.69
CA ASP A 49 5.94 -7.11 20.11
C ASP A 49 6.33 -7.36 18.65
N CYS A 50 5.32 -7.63 17.84
CA CYS A 50 5.44 -7.72 16.39
C CYS A 50 4.81 -6.45 15.82
N SER A 51 5.66 -5.60 15.24
CA SER A 51 5.27 -4.45 14.38
C SER A 51 3.97 -4.76 13.66
N GLN A 52 2.91 -3.99 13.92
CA GLN A 52 1.54 -4.27 13.46
C GLN A 52 1.47 -4.07 11.94
N ARG A 53 1.87 -5.11 11.20
CA ARG A 53 1.94 -5.17 9.74
C ARG A 53 0.99 -6.26 9.23
N ARG A 54 -0.31 -5.99 9.29
CA ARG A 54 -1.37 -6.99 9.08
C ARG A 54 -2.35 -6.51 8.02
N VAL A 55 -2.83 -7.43 7.19
CA VAL A 55 -4.02 -7.21 6.37
C VAL A 55 -5.18 -7.84 7.11
N LEU A 56 -6.19 -7.04 7.41
CA LEU A 56 -7.44 -7.43 8.03
C LEU A 56 -8.53 -7.49 6.96
N TYR A 57 -9.52 -8.36 7.15
CA TYR A 57 -10.73 -8.36 6.34
C TYR A 57 -11.98 -8.37 7.22
N LEU A 58 -13.06 -7.77 6.73
CA LEU A 58 -14.34 -7.73 7.41
C LEU A 58 -15.16 -8.97 7.04
N HIS A 59 -15.40 -9.84 8.02
CA HIS A 59 -16.27 -11.00 7.83
C HIS A 59 -17.72 -10.51 7.65
N PRO A 60 -18.38 -10.82 6.52
CA PRO A 60 -19.67 -10.22 6.15
C PRO A 60 -20.79 -10.59 7.12
N ASP A 61 -20.87 -11.85 7.52
CA ASP A 61 -21.95 -12.34 8.39
C ASP A 61 -21.81 -11.89 9.85
N THR A 62 -20.58 -11.88 10.37
CA THR A 62 -20.31 -11.60 11.79
C THR A 62 -19.98 -10.15 12.06
N GLN A 63 -19.71 -9.34 11.02
CA GLN A 63 -19.27 -7.95 11.11
C GLN A 63 -18.03 -7.77 12.02
N ARG A 64 -17.12 -8.75 11.97
CA ARG A 64 -15.87 -8.75 12.74
C ARG A 64 -14.68 -8.63 11.81
N TRP A 65 -13.66 -7.90 12.26
CA TRP A 65 -12.36 -7.84 11.60
C TRP A 65 -11.53 -9.06 11.97
N GLU A 66 -11.02 -9.75 10.95
CA GLU A 66 -10.16 -10.90 11.11
C GLU A 66 -8.86 -10.70 10.32
N VAL A 67 -7.78 -11.33 10.78
CA VAL A 67 -6.49 -11.25 10.09
C VAL A 67 -6.50 -12.14 8.87
N LEU A 68 -6.32 -11.54 7.69
CA LEU A 68 -6.14 -12.25 6.43
C LEU A 68 -4.70 -12.75 6.27
N THR A 69 -3.72 -11.89 6.53
CA THR A 69 -2.29 -12.21 6.42
C THR A 69 -1.43 -11.17 7.15
N SER A 70 -0.19 -11.52 7.46
CA SER A 70 0.85 -10.55 7.87
C SER A 70 1.71 -10.18 6.67
N LEU A 71 2.12 -8.91 6.57
CA LEU A 71 3.07 -8.49 5.55
C LEU A 71 4.47 -9.03 5.93
N PRO A 72 5.15 -9.76 5.03
CA PRO A 72 6.54 -10.16 5.24
C PRO A 72 7.47 -8.95 5.46
N GLU A 73 8.57 -9.15 6.17
CA GLU A 73 9.52 -8.09 6.51
C GLU A 73 10.11 -7.43 5.25
N GLU A 74 10.23 -8.20 4.16
CA GLU A 74 10.80 -7.76 2.89
C GLU A 74 9.91 -6.80 2.11
N VAL A 75 8.60 -6.81 2.38
CA VAL A 75 7.64 -5.89 1.78
C VAL A 75 7.85 -4.52 2.44
N PRO A 76 8.01 -3.42 1.70
CA PRO A 76 7.94 -2.10 2.32
C PRO A 76 6.49 -1.82 2.72
N ALA A 77 6.21 -1.56 3.99
CA ALA A 77 4.86 -1.21 4.44
C ALA A 77 4.59 0.29 4.27
N LYS A 78 5.56 1.13 4.67
CA LYS A 78 5.42 2.58 4.65
C LYS A 78 5.47 3.16 3.24
N GLY A 79 4.48 3.98 2.89
CA GLY A 79 4.40 4.70 1.62
C GLY A 79 4.35 3.81 0.38
N SER A 80 3.97 2.55 0.53
CA SER A 80 3.67 1.66 -0.60
C SER A 80 2.29 1.97 -1.14
N GLY A 81 2.02 1.55 -2.38
CA GLY A 81 0.66 1.51 -2.92
C GLY A 81 0.14 0.07 -2.90
N MET A 82 -1.11 -0.11 -2.50
CA MET A 82 -1.78 -1.41 -2.42
C MET A 82 -2.99 -1.47 -3.35
N CYS A 83 -3.18 -2.60 -4.03
CA CYS A 83 -4.32 -2.75 -4.94
C CYS A 83 -4.67 -4.20 -5.18
N THR A 84 -5.93 -4.49 -5.50
CA THR A 84 -6.35 -5.85 -5.88
C THR A 84 -6.51 -6.01 -7.38
N LEU A 85 -6.08 -7.15 -7.90
CA LEU A 85 -6.28 -7.55 -9.29
C LEU A 85 -6.46 -9.07 -9.37
N TYR A 86 -7.55 -9.54 -9.97
CA TYR A 86 -7.87 -10.95 -10.13
C TYR A 86 -7.82 -11.78 -8.82
N ASN A 87 -8.32 -11.18 -7.74
CA ASN A 87 -8.29 -11.74 -6.37
C ASN A 87 -6.88 -11.94 -5.79
N TYR A 88 -5.89 -11.20 -6.28
CA TYR A 88 -4.59 -11.05 -5.63
C TYR A 88 -4.48 -9.67 -5.03
N LEU A 89 -3.80 -9.58 -3.89
CA LEU A 89 -3.41 -8.30 -3.31
C LEU A 89 -1.98 -7.97 -3.76
N PHE A 90 -1.78 -6.82 -4.36
CA PHE A 90 -0.49 -6.31 -4.77
C PHE A 90 -0.04 -5.20 -3.82
N VAL A 91 1.26 -5.16 -3.53
CA VAL A 91 1.94 -4.09 -2.81
C VAL A 91 3.14 -3.67 -3.64
N ALA A 92 3.20 -2.41 -4.03
CA ALA A 92 4.24 -1.88 -4.89
C ALA A 92 4.96 -0.72 -4.22
N GLY A 93 6.26 -0.61 -4.45
CA GLY A 93 7.07 0.53 -4.05
C GLY A 93 7.27 0.61 -2.53
N GLY A 94 7.20 1.83 -2.00
CA GLY A 94 7.35 2.14 -0.59
C GLY A 94 8.73 2.63 -0.19
N ILE A 95 8.91 2.81 1.11
CA ILE A 95 10.14 3.31 1.72
C ILE A 95 10.79 2.17 2.48
N ARG A 96 12.06 1.90 2.19
CA ARG A 96 12.90 0.98 2.96
C ARG A 96 14.08 1.75 3.54
N GLY A 97 14.09 1.93 4.86
CA GLY A 97 15.04 2.82 5.52
C GLY A 97 14.83 4.27 5.07
N ALA A 98 15.79 4.84 4.34
CA ALA A 98 15.73 6.21 3.80
C ALA A 98 15.64 6.26 2.26
N LYS A 99 15.29 5.14 1.59
CA LYS A 99 15.24 5.05 0.13
C LYS A 99 13.91 4.51 -0.37
N ALA A 100 13.45 5.04 -1.51
CA ALA A 100 12.34 4.47 -2.25
C ALA A 100 12.69 3.07 -2.79
N SER A 101 11.69 2.20 -2.82
CA SER A 101 11.77 0.83 -3.31
C SER A 101 11.11 0.71 -4.68
N ASP A 102 11.62 -0.20 -5.52
CA ASP A 102 11.02 -0.62 -6.79
C ASP A 102 10.31 -1.99 -6.69
N ARG A 103 10.41 -2.65 -5.54
CA ARG A 103 9.90 -4.01 -5.35
C ARG A 103 8.38 -4.03 -5.40
N VAL A 104 7.86 -5.13 -5.95
CA VAL A 104 6.43 -5.40 -6.03
C VAL A 104 6.18 -6.81 -5.54
N PHE A 105 5.24 -6.95 -4.61
CA PHE A 105 4.83 -8.21 -4.02
C PHE A 105 3.36 -8.47 -4.34
N CYS A 106 3.02 -9.75 -4.48
CA CYS A 106 1.64 -10.18 -4.62
C CYS A 106 1.33 -11.28 -3.60
N PHE A 107 0.17 -11.16 -2.98
CA PHE A 107 -0.39 -12.12 -2.05
C PHE A 107 -1.52 -12.88 -2.72
N ASN A 108 -1.46 -14.20 -2.62
CA ASN A 108 -2.51 -15.11 -3.08
C ASN A 108 -3.36 -15.55 -1.88
N PRO A 109 -4.60 -15.05 -1.72
CA PRO A 109 -5.46 -15.42 -0.60
C PRO A 109 -5.82 -16.91 -0.59
N LEU A 110 -5.86 -17.56 -1.76
CA LEU A 110 -6.17 -19.00 -1.84
C LEU A 110 -5.07 -19.90 -1.29
N THR A 111 -3.81 -19.46 -1.39
CA THR A 111 -2.66 -20.25 -0.89
C THR A 111 -2.05 -19.66 0.37
N GLY A 112 -2.48 -18.46 0.79
CA GLY A 112 -1.90 -17.73 1.92
C GLY A 112 -0.43 -17.32 1.70
N GLN A 113 0.03 -17.25 0.45
CA GLN A 113 1.44 -17.03 0.13
C GLN A 113 1.70 -15.68 -0.52
N TRP A 114 2.80 -15.06 -0.09
CA TRP A 114 3.39 -13.89 -0.71
C TRP A 114 4.46 -14.31 -1.73
N SER A 115 4.54 -13.60 -2.85
CA SER A 115 5.59 -13.78 -3.85
C SER A 115 5.97 -12.45 -4.47
N GLN A 116 7.23 -12.32 -4.85
CA GLN A 116 7.71 -11.13 -5.56
C GLN A 116 7.38 -11.26 -7.05
N VAL A 117 6.82 -10.21 -7.65
CA VAL A 117 6.62 -10.09 -9.10
C VAL A 117 7.65 -9.12 -9.68
N ARG A 118 7.58 -8.83 -10.98
CA ARG A 118 8.53 -7.88 -11.57
C ARG A 118 8.57 -6.54 -10.84
N PRO A 119 9.78 -6.04 -10.52
CA PRO A 119 9.94 -4.72 -9.94
C PRO A 119 9.52 -3.64 -10.94
N LEU A 120 9.14 -2.49 -10.41
CA LEU A 120 8.93 -1.25 -11.17
C LEU A 120 10.22 -0.90 -11.92
N SER A 121 10.09 -0.20 -13.05
CA SER A 121 11.28 0.30 -13.77
C SER A 121 11.96 1.47 -13.06
N GLN A 122 11.23 2.15 -12.17
CA GLN A 122 11.70 3.25 -11.35
C GLN A 122 11.24 3.03 -9.90
N PRO A 123 12.12 3.18 -8.89
CA PRO A 123 11.70 3.15 -7.48
C PRO A 123 10.68 4.27 -7.16
N ARG A 124 9.64 3.93 -6.39
CA ARG A 124 8.53 4.84 -6.05
C ARG A 124 8.18 4.73 -4.56
N CYS A 125 7.98 5.86 -3.89
CA CYS A 125 7.31 5.95 -2.60
C CYS A 125 6.11 6.89 -2.73
N GLN A 126 5.09 6.70 -1.90
CA GLN A 126 3.82 7.42 -1.93
C GLN A 126 3.15 7.42 -3.31
N LEU A 127 3.26 6.29 -4.03
CA LEU A 127 2.56 6.07 -5.28
C LEU A 127 1.11 5.66 -5.04
N CYS A 128 0.24 5.92 -6.01
CA CYS A 128 -1.06 5.24 -6.08
C CYS A 128 -0.92 3.99 -6.94
N LEU A 129 -1.45 2.86 -6.45
CA LEU A 129 -1.58 1.64 -7.23
C LEU A 129 -3.06 1.41 -7.55
N VAL A 130 -3.42 1.36 -8.83
CA VAL A 130 -4.81 1.21 -9.26
C VAL A 130 -4.94 0.08 -10.27
N SER A 131 -5.96 -0.75 -10.16
CA SER A 131 -6.27 -1.78 -11.14
C SER A 131 -7.32 -1.27 -12.12
N MET A 132 -7.09 -1.50 -13.42
CA MET A 132 -8.04 -1.14 -14.48
C MET A 132 -7.83 -2.07 -15.67
N ASP A 133 -8.92 -2.57 -16.25
CA ASP A 133 -8.94 -3.40 -17.46
C ASP A 133 -7.93 -4.56 -17.44
N GLY A 134 -7.76 -5.20 -16.28
CA GLY A 134 -6.87 -6.35 -16.13
C GLY A 134 -5.39 -6.02 -15.98
N HIS A 135 -5.05 -4.76 -15.75
CA HIS A 135 -3.68 -4.27 -15.54
C HIS A 135 -3.59 -3.55 -14.19
N LEU A 136 -2.37 -3.36 -13.68
CA LEU A 136 -2.10 -2.42 -12.60
C LEU A 136 -1.44 -1.17 -13.15
N TYR A 137 -1.72 -0.03 -12.52
CA TYR A 137 -1.14 1.26 -12.84
C TYR A 137 -0.47 1.82 -11.59
N ALA A 138 0.85 1.99 -11.65
CA ALA A 138 1.65 2.69 -10.66
C ALA A 138 1.74 4.16 -11.07
N ILE A 139 1.02 5.02 -10.37
CA ILE A 139 0.81 6.42 -10.74
C ILE A 139 1.64 7.32 -9.82
N GLY A 140 2.61 8.01 -10.42
CA GLY A 140 3.45 9.00 -9.74
C GLY A 140 4.22 8.43 -8.54
N GLY A 141 4.29 9.23 -7.49
CA GLY A 141 5.06 9.01 -6.28
C GLY A 141 5.66 10.35 -5.83
N GLU A 142 6.43 10.34 -4.76
CA GLU A 142 7.13 11.54 -4.30
C GLU A 142 8.05 12.09 -5.41
N CYS A 143 7.74 13.31 -5.87
CA CYS A 143 8.40 13.99 -6.97
C CYS A 143 8.38 13.25 -8.32
N LEU A 144 7.41 12.36 -8.55
CA LEU A 144 7.26 11.62 -9.80
C LEU A 144 5.94 11.91 -10.49
N PHE A 145 6.02 12.22 -11.78
CA PHE A 145 4.86 12.40 -12.67
C PHE A 145 4.74 11.26 -13.69
N THR A 146 5.68 10.31 -13.70
CA THR A 146 5.65 9.15 -14.61
C THR A 146 4.59 8.15 -14.16
N VAL A 147 4.00 7.44 -15.13
CA VAL A 147 3.04 6.36 -14.87
C VAL A 147 3.53 5.09 -15.53
N GLU A 148 3.42 3.97 -14.82
CA GLU A 148 3.76 2.64 -15.32
C GLU A 148 2.55 1.72 -15.27
N ARG A 149 2.37 0.92 -16.32
CA ARG A 149 1.33 -0.11 -16.41
C ARG A 149 1.97 -1.50 -16.35
N TYR A 150 1.48 -2.35 -15.46
CA TYR A 150 1.83 -3.75 -15.34
C TYR A 150 0.85 -4.64 -16.11
N ASP A 151 1.39 -5.50 -16.97
CA ASP A 151 0.63 -6.61 -17.56
C ASP A 151 1.01 -7.92 -16.85
N PRO A 152 0.08 -8.51 -16.04
CA PRO A 152 0.35 -9.77 -15.34
C PRO A 152 0.50 -10.98 -16.27
N ARG A 153 0.13 -10.85 -17.56
CA ARG A 153 0.19 -11.96 -18.54
C ARG A 153 1.62 -12.24 -18.97
N VAL A 154 2.42 -11.19 -19.05
CA VAL A 154 3.80 -11.22 -19.51
C VAL A 154 4.79 -10.83 -18.41
N ASP A 155 4.27 -10.52 -17.21
CA ASP A 155 5.05 -10.06 -16.06
C ASP A 155 5.97 -8.91 -16.48
N ARG A 156 5.36 -7.77 -16.84
CA ARG A 156 6.10 -6.63 -17.37
C ARG A 156 5.44 -5.30 -17.05
N TRP A 157 6.27 -4.36 -16.59
CA TRP A 157 5.94 -2.95 -16.50
C TRP A 157 6.32 -2.21 -17.79
N THR A 158 5.46 -1.29 -18.21
CA THR A 158 5.66 -0.42 -19.36
C THR A 158 5.25 1.00 -19.01
N HIS A 159 6.06 2.01 -19.38
CA HIS A 159 5.64 3.40 -19.24
C HIS A 159 4.44 3.71 -20.14
N VAL A 160 3.52 4.49 -19.60
CA VAL A 160 2.38 5.07 -20.34
C VAL A 160 2.47 6.59 -20.29
N ALA A 161 1.44 7.28 -20.81
CA ALA A 161 1.38 8.74 -20.76
C ALA A 161 1.58 9.22 -19.30
N PRO A 162 2.52 10.15 -19.07
CA PRO A 162 2.76 10.67 -17.73
C PRO A 162 1.65 11.64 -17.31
N LEU A 163 1.58 11.94 -16.02
CA LEU A 163 0.76 13.03 -15.50
C LEU A 163 1.23 14.38 -16.07
N PRO A 164 0.33 15.37 -16.21
CA PRO A 164 0.71 16.72 -16.60
C PRO A 164 1.82 17.28 -15.70
N LYS A 165 2.89 17.80 -16.31
CA LYS A 165 4.04 18.34 -15.58
C LYS A 165 3.60 19.51 -14.70
N GLY A 166 3.98 19.47 -13.41
CA GLY A 166 3.66 20.53 -12.46
C GLY A 166 2.25 20.46 -11.88
N SER A 167 1.52 19.36 -12.04
CA SER A 167 0.20 19.21 -11.41
C SER A 167 0.25 18.43 -10.08
N PHE A 168 1.24 17.55 -9.89
CA PHE A 168 1.31 16.64 -8.75
C PHE A 168 2.77 16.47 -8.31
N ALA A 169 3.16 16.86 -7.09
CA ALA A 169 4.48 16.52 -6.54
C ALA A 169 4.41 15.44 -5.47
N VAL A 170 3.38 15.43 -4.61
CA VAL A 170 3.23 14.47 -3.51
C VAL A 170 1.75 14.32 -3.15
N ALA A 171 1.33 13.14 -2.67
CA ALA A 171 -0.01 12.87 -2.11
C ALA A 171 -1.19 13.06 -3.08
N HIS A 172 -1.02 12.65 -4.34
CA HIS A 172 -2.17 12.40 -5.21
C HIS A 172 -2.88 11.12 -4.79
N GLU A 173 -4.18 11.07 -5.04
CA GLU A 173 -5.03 9.90 -4.90
C GLU A 173 -5.50 9.50 -6.29
N ALA A 174 -5.67 8.20 -6.52
CA ALA A 174 -6.17 7.71 -7.80
C ALA A 174 -7.17 6.57 -7.61
N THR A 175 -8.20 6.57 -8.46
CA THR A 175 -9.21 5.50 -8.49
C THR A 175 -9.59 5.18 -9.92
N SER A 176 -10.19 4.00 -10.14
CA SER A 176 -10.76 3.61 -11.42
C SER A 176 -12.28 3.61 -11.35
N CYS A 177 -12.93 4.12 -12.38
CA CYS A 177 -14.38 4.06 -12.50
C CYS A 177 -14.77 3.98 -13.97
N GLY A 178 -15.64 3.04 -14.34
CA GLY A 178 -16.16 2.95 -15.71
C GLY A 178 -15.11 2.68 -16.81
N GLY A 179 -13.96 2.08 -16.47
CA GLY A 179 -12.86 1.87 -17.43
C GLY A 179 -11.97 3.10 -17.63
N GLU A 180 -12.09 4.11 -16.76
CA GLU A 180 -11.25 5.30 -16.75
C GLU A 180 -10.48 5.41 -15.43
N LEU A 181 -9.31 6.06 -15.48
CA LEU A 181 -8.51 6.39 -14.29
C LEU A 181 -8.71 7.86 -13.95
N PHE A 182 -9.04 8.12 -12.70
CA PHE A 182 -9.17 9.46 -12.14
C PHE A 182 -8.04 9.68 -11.14
N VAL A 183 -7.32 10.79 -11.29
CA VAL A 183 -6.26 11.21 -10.37
C VAL A 183 -6.66 12.56 -9.79
N SER A 184 -6.62 12.67 -8.47
CA SER A 184 -7.07 13.86 -7.74
C SER A 184 -6.10 14.23 -6.62
N GLY A 185 -6.19 15.46 -6.14
CA GLY A 185 -5.33 15.94 -5.07
C GLY A 185 -3.88 16.16 -5.50
N GLY A 186 -2.96 15.95 -4.56
CA GLY A 186 -1.55 16.25 -4.74
C GLY A 186 -1.21 17.73 -4.56
N SER A 187 -0.06 18.01 -3.94
CA SER A 187 0.43 19.38 -3.76
C SER A 187 1.85 19.50 -4.28
N LEU A 188 2.14 20.61 -4.98
CA LEU A 188 3.50 21.02 -5.36
C LEU A 188 4.23 21.75 -4.22
N PHE A 189 3.52 22.15 -3.17
CA PHE A 189 4.08 23.02 -2.15
C PHE A 189 4.94 22.21 -1.19
N TYR A 190 6.24 22.16 -1.49
CA TYR A 190 7.24 22.10 -0.44
C TYR A 190 6.81 23.07 0.66
N ARG A 191 6.70 22.56 1.89
CA ARG A 191 6.85 23.36 3.10
C ARG A 191 8.21 24.04 2.98
N LEU A 192 8.26 25.22 2.36
CA LEU A 192 9.34 26.16 2.58
C LEU A 192 9.34 26.37 4.08
N LEU A 193 10.32 25.77 4.76
CA LEU A 193 10.60 26.08 6.15
C LEU A 193 10.66 27.62 6.25
N PRO A 194 9.83 28.27 7.08
CA PRO A 194 10.19 29.62 7.48
C PRO A 194 11.58 29.51 8.15
N PRO A 195 12.49 30.47 7.93
CA PRO A 195 13.73 30.51 8.69
C PRO A 195 13.38 30.54 10.17
N SER A 196 14.05 29.65 10.92
CA SER A 196 13.89 29.34 12.33
C SER A 196 13.33 30.46 13.21
N ALA A 197 12.30 30.14 13.99
CA ALA A 197 12.13 30.67 15.33
C ALA A 197 11.33 29.65 16.17
N ASP A 198 12.04 29.04 17.12
CA ASP A 198 11.57 28.46 18.37
C ASP A 198 10.07 28.23 18.57
N GLU A 199 9.64 26.96 18.63
CA GLU A 199 8.75 26.44 19.68
C GLU A 199 8.60 24.90 19.58
N PRO A 200 8.58 24.15 20.70
CA PRO A 200 8.55 22.70 20.72
C PRO A 200 7.12 22.18 20.79
N GLY A 201 6.59 21.64 19.69
CA GLY A 201 5.28 20.97 19.75
C GLY A 201 4.62 20.76 18.40
N SER A 202 5.16 19.86 17.59
CA SER A 202 4.43 19.33 16.44
C SER A 202 4.88 17.89 16.17
N GLN A 203 4.28 16.95 16.91
CA GLN A 203 4.17 15.58 16.42
C GLN A 203 3.05 15.57 15.38
N THR A 204 3.39 15.41 14.11
CA THR A 204 2.45 14.95 13.09
C THR A 204 2.77 13.49 12.83
N ALA A 205 2.06 12.60 13.54
CA ALA A 205 1.99 11.20 13.19
C ALA A 205 1.03 11.07 12.01
N PHE A 206 1.52 10.64 10.86
CA PHE A 206 0.67 10.14 9.78
C PHE A 206 0.41 8.67 10.08
N ALA A 207 -0.82 8.35 10.45
CA ALA A 207 -1.30 6.98 10.37
C ALA A 207 -1.66 6.73 8.91
N ASP A 208 -0.74 6.12 8.16
CA ASP A 208 -1.02 5.64 6.80
C ASP A 208 -1.87 4.37 6.96
N SER A 209 -3.20 4.50 6.90
CA SER A 209 -4.10 3.36 6.73
C SER A 209 -4.62 3.34 5.30
N GLU A 210 -4.20 2.36 4.51
CA GLU A 210 -4.64 2.20 3.13
C GLU A 210 -5.83 1.22 3.09
N VAL A 211 -6.94 1.66 2.51
CA VAL A 211 -8.14 0.84 2.31
C VAL A 211 -8.00 0.10 0.99
N ILE A 212 -8.17 -1.23 1.02
CA ILE A 212 -8.13 -2.06 -0.18
C ILE A 212 -9.56 -2.43 -0.57
N GLU A 213 -10.03 -1.95 -1.71
CA GLU A 213 -11.47 -1.82 -1.93
C GLU A 213 -12.25 -3.13 -2.11
N THR A 214 -11.67 -4.28 -2.52
CA THR A 214 -12.36 -5.60 -2.46
C THR A 214 -11.43 -6.80 -2.68
N LEU A 215 -11.57 -7.87 -1.87
CA LEU A 215 -11.05 -9.23 -2.11
C LEU A 215 -12.20 -10.25 -2.18
N TYR A 216 -11.99 -11.41 -2.82
CA TYR A 216 -12.95 -12.53 -2.83
C TYR A 216 -12.43 -13.65 -1.94
N TYR A 217 -13.25 -14.10 -0.99
CA TYR A 217 -12.95 -15.19 -0.08
C TYR A 217 -13.99 -16.32 -0.20
#